data_AF-A0A2K5Q6X2-F1
#
_entry.id   AF-A0A2K5Q6X2-F1
#
_cell.length_a   1.000
_cell.length_b   1.000
_cell.length_c   1.000
_cell.angle_alpha   90.00
_cell.angle_beta   90.00
_cell.angle_gamma   90.00
#
_symmetry.space_group_name_H-M   'P 1'
#
loop_
_entity.id
_entity.type
_entity.pdbx_description
1 polymer ?
#
loop_
_entity_poly.entity_id
_entity_poly.type
_entity_poly.pdbx_seq_one_letter_code
_entity_poly.pdbx_strand_id
1 'polypeptide(L)'
;MGKKGKVGKSRRDKFYHLAKETGYRSRSAFKLIQLNRRFQFLQKARALLDLCAAPGGWLQVAAKFMPVSSLIVGVDLVPIKPLPNVVTLQEDITTERCRQALRKELKTWKVDVVLNDGAPNIGASWVHDAYSQAHLTLMALRLACDFLACGGCFITKVFRSRDYQPLLWIFQQLFRRVQATKPQASRHESAEIFVVCQGFLAPDKVDSKFFDPKFAFKEVEVQAKTVTELVTKKKPKAEGYAEGDLTLYHRTSVTDFLRAANPVDFLSKASEIMVDDEELAQHPATTEDIRVCCQDIRVLGRKELRSLLNWRTKLRRYVAKKLKEQAKALDISLSSGEEDEGDEEDSTAGTTKQPSKEEEEEEQLNRTLAEIKAQEVAELKRKKKKLLREQRKQRERVELKMDLPGVSIADEGETGMFSLRTIRGHQLLEEVTQGDMSAADTFLSNLPRDDICVSDVEDDSDDTSLDSDLDPEELAGVREHQRQRDGKGVRFAEAEDDQEEENENPLLVPLEEKAVLQEEQANLWFSKVRRGWRGKAAPDTTVACW
;
A
#
# COMPACT_ATOMS: atom_id res chain seq x y z
N MET A 1 32.88 -3.43 40.76
CA MET A 1 32.25 -2.61 39.70
C MET A 1 30.84 -3.12 39.44
N GLY A 2 29.81 -2.39 39.88
CA GLY A 2 28.41 -2.76 39.65
C GLY A 2 28.06 -2.62 38.17
N LYS A 3 27.60 -3.71 37.54
CA LYS A 3 27.00 -3.66 36.19
C LYS A 3 25.82 -2.68 36.26
N LYS A 4 25.95 -1.49 35.66
CA LYS A 4 24.82 -0.57 35.44
C LYS A 4 23.79 -1.33 34.60
N GLY A 5 22.77 -1.88 35.24
CA GLY A 5 21.63 -2.47 34.54
C GLY A 5 20.99 -1.41 33.66
N LYS A 6 20.57 -1.77 32.44
CA LYS A 6 19.82 -0.87 31.54
C LYS A 6 18.62 -0.29 32.31
N VAL A 7 18.67 1.01 32.61
CA VAL A 7 17.75 1.72 33.52
C VAL A 7 16.28 1.57 33.10
N GLY A 8 15.98 1.42 31.81
CA GLY A 8 14.62 1.22 31.30
C GLY A 8 13.98 -0.14 31.63
N LYS A 9 14.77 -1.20 31.90
CA LYS A 9 14.24 -2.54 32.21
C LYS A 9 13.76 -2.65 33.67
N SER A 10 14.32 -1.81 34.57
CA SER A 10 14.02 -1.80 36.01
C SER A 10 12.81 -0.92 36.38
N ARG A 11 12.49 0.09 35.55
CA ARG A 11 11.39 1.02 35.84
C ARG A 11 10.05 0.32 35.63
N ARG A 12 9.43 -0.12 36.73
CA ARG A 12 8.02 -0.55 36.75
C ARG A 12 7.18 0.64 36.35
N ASP A 13 6.35 0.47 35.33
CA ASP A 13 5.55 1.55 34.78
C ASP A 13 4.17 1.64 35.44
N LYS A 14 3.43 2.72 35.18
CA LYS A 14 2.11 2.98 35.75
C LYS A 14 1.16 1.78 35.62
N PHE A 15 1.15 1.11 34.47
CA PHE A 15 0.29 -0.05 34.22
C PHE A 15 0.69 -1.31 35.01
N TYR A 16 1.96 -1.43 35.42
CA TYR A 16 2.38 -2.50 36.33
C TYR A 16 1.76 -2.32 37.72
N HIS A 17 1.85 -1.10 38.28
CA HIS A 17 1.27 -0.78 39.58
C HIS A 17 -0.25 -0.92 39.55
N LEU A 18 -0.88 -0.36 38.51
CA LEU A 18 -2.33 -0.47 38.32
C LEU A 18 -2.79 -1.94 38.20
N ALA A 19 -2.01 -2.81 37.56
CA ALA A 19 -2.34 -4.23 37.47
C ALA A 19 -2.33 -4.90 38.84
N LYS A 20 -1.35 -4.55 39.70
CA LYS A 20 -1.29 -5.08 41.06
C LYS A 20 -2.45 -4.58 41.93
N GLU A 21 -2.77 -3.29 41.85
CA GLU A 21 -3.89 -2.68 42.59
C GLU A 21 -5.25 -3.26 42.17
N THR A 22 -5.44 -3.52 40.87
CA THR A 22 -6.69 -4.08 40.33
C THR A 22 -6.77 -5.61 40.35
N GLY A 23 -5.72 -6.29 40.80
CA GLY A 23 -5.69 -7.75 40.91
C GLY A 23 -5.43 -8.51 39.60
N TYR A 24 -4.96 -7.83 38.55
CA TYR A 24 -4.52 -8.50 37.32
C TYR A 24 -3.13 -9.11 37.47
N ARG A 25 -2.94 -10.31 36.89
CA ARG A 25 -1.68 -11.07 36.93
C ARG A 25 -0.56 -10.42 36.12
N SER A 26 -0.93 -9.64 35.10
CA SER A 26 0.02 -8.96 34.21
C SER A 26 -0.51 -7.60 33.79
N ARG A 27 0.42 -6.66 33.55
CA ARG A 27 0.13 -5.37 32.91
C ARG A 27 -0.43 -5.51 31.50
N SER A 28 -0.19 -6.64 30.82
CA SER A 28 -0.71 -6.88 29.46
C SER A 28 -2.23 -6.93 29.43
N ALA A 29 -2.90 -7.20 30.57
CA ALA A 29 -4.36 -7.13 30.71
C ALA A 29 -4.93 -5.78 30.22
N PHE A 30 -4.27 -4.66 30.53
CA PHE A 30 -4.72 -3.33 30.09
C PHE A 30 -4.65 -3.13 28.58
N LYS A 31 -3.74 -3.83 27.88
CA LYS A 31 -3.70 -3.80 26.42
C LYS A 31 -4.99 -4.38 25.85
N LEU A 32 -5.40 -5.55 26.35
CA LEU A 32 -6.64 -6.19 25.91
C LEU A 32 -7.88 -5.38 26.30
N ILE A 33 -7.93 -4.80 27.50
CA ILE A 33 -9.03 -3.91 27.92
C ILE A 33 -9.18 -2.73 26.97
N GLN A 34 -8.07 -2.09 26.59
CA GLN A 34 -8.08 -0.95 25.66
C GLN A 34 -8.50 -1.37 24.25
N LEU A 35 -8.02 -2.52 23.77
CA LEU A 35 -8.43 -3.08 22.48
C LEU A 35 -9.94 -3.40 22.49
N ASN A 36 -10.43 -4.06 23.54
CA ASN A 36 -11.85 -4.39 23.67
C ASN A 36 -12.74 -3.14 23.79
N ARG A 37 -12.26 -2.07 24.43
CA ARG A 37 -13.00 -0.79 24.47
C ARG A 37 -13.18 -0.19 23.07
N ARG A 38 -12.19 -0.35 22.19
CA ARG A 38 -12.23 0.19 20.82
C ARG A 38 -13.02 -0.69 19.85
N PHE A 39 -12.90 -2.02 19.96
CA PHE A 39 -13.41 -2.97 18.97
C PHE A 39 -14.58 -3.85 19.45
N GLN A 40 -14.85 -3.89 20.75
CA GLN A 40 -16.01 -4.56 21.36
C GLN A 40 -16.22 -6.03 20.94
N PHE A 41 -15.14 -6.81 20.87
CA PHE A 41 -15.18 -8.20 20.42
C PHE A 41 -15.48 -9.22 21.55
N LEU A 42 -15.32 -8.86 22.84
CA LEU A 42 -15.52 -9.81 23.94
C LEU A 42 -16.98 -9.91 24.40
N GLN A 43 -17.75 -8.82 24.36
CA GLN A 43 -19.08 -8.74 24.98
C GLN A 43 -20.10 -9.69 24.34
N LYS A 44 -19.90 -10.03 23.06
CA LYS A 44 -20.79 -10.91 22.29
C LYS A 44 -20.20 -12.31 22.07
N ALA A 45 -18.95 -12.54 22.47
CA ALA A 45 -18.28 -13.82 22.27
C ALA A 45 -18.80 -14.85 23.28
N ARG A 46 -19.13 -16.05 22.81
CA ARG A 46 -19.53 -17.20 23.63
C ARG A 46 -18.39 -18.19 23.83
N ALA A 47 -17.46 -18.25 22.88
CA ALA A 47 -16.28 -19.09 23.00
C ALA A 47 -15.01 -18.32 22.60
N LEU A 48 -13.97 -18.41 23.43
CA LEU A 48 -12.69 -17.73 23.24
C LEU A 48 -11.51 -18.68 23.44
N LEU A 49 -10.52 -18.57 22.56
CA LEU A 49 -9.23 -19.24 22.65
C LEU A 49 -8.12 -18.21 22.82
N ASP A 50 -7.36 -18.29 23.91
CA ASP A 50 -6.20 -17.43 24.19
C ASP A 50 -4.90 -18.23 24.01
N LEU A 51 -4.09 -17.87 23.01
CA LEU A 51 -2.85 -18.52 22.65
C LEU A 51 -1.66 -17.78 23.26
N CYS A 52 -0.68 -18.54 23.75
CA CYS A 52 0.46 -18.01 24.51
C CYS A 52 -0.02 -17.17 25.70
N ALA A 53 -0.98 -17.73 26.46
CA ALA A 53 -1.77 -17.00 27.44
C ALA A 53 -1.05 -16.75 28.78
N ALA A 54 0.08 -17.39 29.08
CA ALA A 54 0.74 -17.23 30.37
C ALA A 54 1.16 -15.77 30.60
N PRO A 55 0.95 -15.19 31.81
CA PRO A 55 0.51 -15.82 33.06
C PRO A 55 -1.02 -15.86 33.28
N GLY A 56 -1.82 -15.59 32.26
CA GLY A 56 -3.29 -15.57 32.29
C GLY A 56 -3.91 -14.19 32.49
N GLY A 57 -3.16 -13.11 32.19
CA GLY A 57 -3.68 -11.74 32.32
C GLY A 57 -4.81 -11.44 31.33
N TRP A 58 -4.73 -11.96 30.10
CA TRP A 58 -5.76 -11.82 29.08
C TRP A 58 -6.97 -12.70 29.37
N LEU A 59 -6.75 -13.94 29.82
CA LEU A 59 -7.80 -14.82 30.36
C LEU A 59 -8.63 -14.15 31.48
N GLN A 60 -8.00 -13.44 32.42
CA GLN A 60 -8.74 -12.71 33.46
C GLN A 60 -9.65 -11.61 32.89
N VAL A 61 -9.20 -10.94 31.83
CA VAL A 61 -10.00 -9.92 31.15
C VAL A 61 -11.14 -10.59 30.38
N ALA A 62 -10.87 -11.66 29.62
CA ALA A 62 -11.90 -12.43 28.92
C ALA A 62 -13.01 -12.90 29.87
N ALA A 63 -12.65 -13.53 31.00
CA ALA A 63 -13.61 -14.00 32.00
C ALA A 63 -14.46 -12.90 32.64
N LYS A 64 -13.96 -11.65 32.66
CA LYS A 64 -14.69 -10.49 33.20
C LYS A 64 -15.63 -9.85 32.20
N PHE A 65 -15.27 -9.82 30.91
CA PHE A 65 -16.01 -9.08 29.88
C PHE A 65 -16.93 -9.96 29.02
N MET A 66 -16.69 -11.26 28.97
CA MET A 66 -17.56 -12.22 28.29
C MET A 66 -18.76 -12.61 29.17
N PRO A 67 -19.88 -13.05 28.58
CA PRO A 67 -21.01 -13.61 29.32
C PRO A 67 -20.60 -14.77 30.24
N VAL A 68 -21.27 -14.93 31.39
CA VAL A 68 -20.90 -15.94 32.42
C VAL A 68 -20.91 -17.38 31.89
N SER A 69 -21.77 -17.69 30.92
CA SER A 69 -21.88 -19.01 30.29
C SER A 69 -20.90 -19.23 29.14
N SER A 70 -19.85 -18.42 29.03
CA SER A 70 -18.89 -18.52 27.93
C SER A 70 -17.81 -19.55 28.19
N LEU A 71 -17.36 -20.22 27.14
CA LEU A 71 -16.24 -21.15 27.17
C LEU A 71 -14.95 -20.41 26.88
N ILE A 72 -14.03 -20.36 27.84
CA ILE A 72 -12.72 -19.71 27.68
C ILE A 72 -11.65 -20.76 27.84
N VAL A 73 -10.82 -20.92 26.81
CA VAL A 73 -9.69 -21.87 26.80
C VAL A 73 -8.40 -21.09 26.60
N GLY A 74 -7.44 -21.28 27.51
CA GLY A 74 -6.08 -20.73 27.39
C GLY A 74 -5.06 -21.83 27.11
N VAL A 75 -4.11 -21.56 26.22
CA VAL A 75 -3.01 -22.46 25.88
C VAL A 75 -1.69 -21.76 26.05
N ASP A 76 -0.76 -22.39 26.75
CA ASP A 76 0.62 -21.91 26.86
C ASP A 76 1.60 -23.07 27.11
N LEU A 77 2.88 -22.85 26.82
CA LEU A 77 3.94 -23.79 27.17
C LEU A 77 4.17 -23.88 28.68
N VAL A 78 3.96 -22.76 29.38
CA VAL A 78 4.15 -22.60 30.82
C VAL A 78 2.81 -22.82 31.54
N PRO A 79 2.80 -23.53 32.70
CA PRO A 79 1.57 -23.73 33.45
C PRO A 79 0.97 -22.41 33.93
N ILE A 80 -0.32 -22.23 33.65
CA ILE A 80 -1.10 -21.08 34.10
C ILE A 80 -1.79 -21.45 35.41
N LYS A 81 -1.69 -20.60 36.44
CA LYS A 81 -2.42 -20.83 37.69
C LYS A 81 -3.93 -20.88 37.40
N PRO A 82 -4.70 -21.82 37.97
CA PRO A 82 -6.13 -21.95 37.69
C PRO A 82 -6.90 -20.63 37.84
N LEU A 83 -7.88 -20.42 36.97
CA LEU A 83 -8.79 -19.27 36.98
C LEU A 83 -10.23 -19.78 36.99
N PRO A 84 -11.15 -19.15 37.73
CA PRO A 84 -12.57 -19.52 37.70
C PRO A 84 -13.14 -19.39 36.29
N ASN A 85 -13.94 -20.37 35.87
CA ASN A 85 -14.62 -20.39 34.55
C ASN A 85 -13.68 -20.31 33.33
N VAL A 86 -12.43 -20.76 33.49
CA VAL A 86 -11.43 -20.80 32.42
C VAL A 86 -10.74 -22.16 32.42
N VAL A 87 -10.69 -22.80 31.26
CA VAL A 87 -9.91 -24.01 31.02
C VAL A 87 -8.51 -23.60 30.58
N THR A 88 -7.47 -24.20 31.17
CA THR A 88 -6.07 -23.91 30.80
C THR A 88 -5.35 -25.19 30.41
N LEU A 89 -4.73 -25.21 29.24
CA LEU A 89 -3.96 -26.32 28.70
C LEU A 89 -2.48 -25.94 28.66
N GLN A 90 -1.62 -26.84 29.14
CA GLN A 90 -0.18 -26.70 29.03
C GLN A 90 0.32 -27.51 27.83
N GLU A 91 0.40 -26.87 26.67
CA GLU A 91 0.72 -27.52 25.41
C GLU A 91 1.47 -26.55 24.47
N ASP A 92 2.19 -27.10 23.49
CA ASP A 92 2.86 -26.32 22.44
C ASP A 92 1.91 -26.13 21.25
N ILE A 93 1.59 -24.88 20.91
CA ILE A 93 0.67 -24.52 19.82
C ILE A 93 1.14 -25.01 18.43
N THR A 94 2.42 -25.36 18.27
CA THR A 94 2.98 -25.87 17.02
C THR A 94 2.73 -27.37 16.82
N THR A 95 2.36 -28.08 17.89
CA THR A 95 2.22 -29.55 17.88
C THR A 95 0.80 -30.01 17.55
N GLU A 96 0.67 -31.17 16.88
CA GLU A 96 -0.65 -31.78 16.63
C GLU A 96 -1.34 -32.23 17.93
N ARG A 97 -0.56 -32.55 18.96
CA ARG A 97 -1.07 -32.87 20.30
C ARG A 97 -1.91 -31.74 20.87
N CYS A 98 -1.44 -30.49 20.76
CA CYS A 98 -2.20 -29.31 21.18
C CYS A 98 -3.53 -29.20 20.41
N ARG A 99 -3.49 -29.42 19.09
CA ARG A 99 -4.70 -29.40 18.25
C ARG A 99 -5.71 -30.46 18.69
N GLN A 100 -5.25 -31.68 19.03
CA GLN A 100 -6.12 -32.73 19.55
C GLN A 100 -6.70 -32.39 20.92
N ALA A 101 -5.90 -31.82 21.83
CA ALA A 101 -6.36 -31.36 23.13
C ALA A 101 -7.44 -30.27 22.99
N LEU A 102 -7.24 -29.30 22.09
CA LEU A 102 -8.23 -28.27 21.80
C LEU A 102 -9.51 -28.84 21.19
N ARG A 103 -9.43 -29.80 20.26
CA ARG A 103 -10.61 -30.51 19.74
C ARG A 103 -11.38 -31.24 20.85
N LYS A 104 -10.68 -31.80 21.84
CA LYS A 104 -11.32 -32.46 22.98
C LYS A 104 -12.07 -31.48 23.87
N GLU A 105 -11.48 -30.33 24.18
CA GLU A 105 -12.10 -29.30 25.04
C GLU A 105 -13.24 -28.56 24.33
N LEU A 106 -13.02 -28.14 23.08
CA LEU A 106 -14.03 -27.41 22.28
C LEU A 106 -15.12 -28.33 21.71
N LYS A 107 -14.85 -29.63 21.60
CA LYS A 107 -15.74 -30.64 21.00
C LYS A 107 -16.17 -30.22 19.59
N THR A 108 -17.44 -29.85 19.43
CA THR A 108 -18.04 -29.39 18.17
C THR A 108 -18.12 -27.88 18.05
N TRP A 109 -17.78 -27.14 19.12
CA TRP A 109 -17.88 -25.69 19.13
C TRP A 109 -16.72 -25.06 18.37
N LYS A 110 -17.07 -24.05 17.57
CA LYS A 110 -16.10 -23.09 17.02
C LYS A 110 -15.99 -21.90 17.96
N VAL A 111 -14.84 -21.24 17.95
CA VAL A 111 -14.58 -20.06 18.79
C VAL A 111 -14.93 -18.78 18.04
N ASP A 112 -15.45 -17.79 18.76
CA ASP A 112 -15.79 -16.48 18.18
C ASP A 112 -14.57 -15.57 18.13
N VAL A 113 -13.67 -15.74 19.10
CA VAL A 113 -12.48 -14.90 19.26
C VAL A 113 -11.26 -15.79 19.53
N VAL A 114 -10.20 -15.56 18.77
CA VAL A 114 -8.86 -16.10 19.07
C VAL A 114 -7.93 -14.93 19.40
N LEU A 115 -7.26 -15.03 20.54
CA LEU A 115 -6.28 -14.06 21.02
C LEU A 115 -4.87 -14.65 20.96
N ASN A 116 -3.87 -13.81 20.67
CA ASN A 116 -2.46 -14.18 20.71
C ASN A 116 -1.61 -13.01 21.23
N ASP A 117 -1.08 -13.12 22.45
CA ASP A 117 -0.04 -12.21 23.01
C ASP A 117 1.34 -12.89 23.03
N GLY A 118 1.58 -13.85 22.13
CA GLY A 118 2.85 -14.57 22.03
C GLY A 118 4.04 -13.66 21.71
N ALA A 119 5.11 -13.78 22.50
CA ALA A 119 6.42 -13.21 22.18
C ALA A 119 7.52 -14.21 22.58
N PRO A 120 8.58 -14.35 21.75
CA PRO A 120 9.73 -15.16 22.12
C PRO A 120 10.52 -14.50 23.27
N ASN A 121 11.45 -15.26 23.86
CA ASN A 121 12.40 -14.73 24.82
C ASN A 121 13.35 -13.73 24.15
N ILE A 122 13.06 -12.44 24.33
CA ILE A 122 13.82 -11.34 23.71
C ILE A 122 15.20 -11.23 24.37
N GLY A 123 16.26 -11.24 23.56
CA GLY A 123 17.62 -11.13 24.06
C GLY A 123 18.72 -11.61 23.11
N ALA A 124 18.35 -12.21 21.99
CA ALA A 124 19.27 -12.53 20.91
C ALA A 124 19.41 -11.30 19.98
N SER A 125 19.66 -11.55 18.68
CA SER A 125 19.61 -10.52 17.65
C SER A 125 18.17 -10.07 17.40
N TRP A 126 17.95 -8.75 17.25
CA TRP A 126 16.64 -8.18 16.92
C TRP A 126 16.00 -8.83 15.70
N VAL A 127 16.82 -9.14 14.68
CA VAL A 127 16.35 -9.78 13.43
C VAL A 127 15.79 -11.17 13.72
N HIS A 128 16.51 -11.97 14.51
CA HIS A 128 16.09 -13.32 14.89
C HIS A 128 14.84 -13.29 15.78
N ASP A 129 14.80 -12.38 16.76
CA ASP A 129 13.67 -12.25 17.69
C ASP A 129 12.41 -11.78 16.95
N ALA A 130 12.54 -10.87 15.99
CA ALA A 130 11.44 -10.42 15.14
C ALA A 130 10.91 -11.54 14.23
N TYR A 131 11.80 -12.28 13.56
CA TYR A 131 11.40 -13.42 12.73
C TYR A 131 10.72 -14.52 13.55
N SER A 132 11.26 -14.84 14.73
CA SER A 132 10.68 -15.84 15.64
C SER A 132 9.27 -15.44 16.09
N GLN A 133 9.04 -14.14 16.31
CA GLN A 133 7.71 -13.61 16.65
C GLN A 133 6.73 -13.69 15.47
N ALA A 134 7.20 -13.37 14.26
CA ALA A 134 6.42 -13.49 13.03
C ALA A 134 6.04 -14.96 12.76
N HIS A 135 6.98 -15.88 12.92
CA HIS A 135 6.77 -17.32 12.82
C HIS A 135 5.72 -17.82 13.83
N LEU A 136 5.84 -17.41 15.10
CA LEU A 136 4.86 -17.76 16.14
C LEU A 136 3.46 -17.25 15.80
N THR A 137 3.37 -16.04 15.25
CA THR A 137 2.10 -15.45 14.79
C THR A 137 1.47 -16.26 13.66
N LEU A 138 2.28 -16.76 12.73
CA LEU A 138 1.82 -17.60 11.63
C LEU A 138 1.26 -18.95 12.13
N MET A 139 1.91 -19.56 13.12
CA MET A 139 1.43 -20.79 13.75
C MET A 139 0.14 -20.55 14.54
N ALA A 140 0.04 -19.42 15.25
CA ALA A 140 -1.19 -19.01 15.92
C ALA A 140 -2.33 -18.77 14.93
N LEU A 141 -2.06 -18.15 13.78
CA LEU A 141 -3.04 -17.96 12.71
C LEU A 141 -3.51 -19.30 12.14
N ARG A 142 -2.60 -20.26 11.91
CA ARG A 142 -2.95 -21.60 11.44
C ARG A 142 -3.97 -22.25 12.39
N LEU A 143 -3.68 -22.22 13.68
CA LEU A 143 -4.58 -22.75 14.70
C LEU A 143 -5.90 -21.98 14.76
N ALA A 144 -5.86 -20.65 14.59
CA ALA A 144 -7.06 -19.83 14.52
C ALA A 144 -7.95 -20.26 13.35
N CYS A 145 -7.41 -20.47 12.15
CA CYS A 145 -8.19 -20.92 10.99
C CYS A 145 -8.90 -22.26 11.21
N ASP A 146 -8.34 -23.15 12.03
CA ASP A 146 -8.96 -24.44 12.33
C ASP A 146 -10.15 -24.36 13.30
N PHE A 147 -10.09 -23.42 14.26
CA PHE A 147 -11.05 -23.36 15.37
C PHE A 147 -12.01 -22.16 15.31
N LEU A 148 -11.67 -21.11 14.59
CA LEU A 148 -12.45 -19.87 14.50
C LEU A 148 -13.73 -20.09 13.69
N ALA A 149 -14.84 -19.52 14.15
CA ALA A 149 -16.11 -19.50 13.46
C ALA A 149 -16.10 -18.50 12.29
N CYS A 150 -16.93 -18.74 11.27
CA CYS A 150 -17.17 -17.74 10.22
C CYS A 150 -17.67 -16.43 10.85
N GLY A 151 -17.09 -15.31 10.44
CA GLY A 151 -17.35 -14.00 11.04
C GLY A 151 -16.56 -13.70 12.33
N GLY A 152 -15.80 -14.66 12.86
CA GLY A 152 -15.02 -14.51 14.09
C GLY A 152 -13.89 -13.47 14.01
N CYS A 153 -13.28 -13.19 15.16
CA CYS A 153 -12.17 -12.24 15.29
C CYS A 153 -10.88 -12.92 15.70
N PHE A 154 -9.77 -12.49 15.10
CA PHE A 154 -8.41 -12.87 15.50
C PHE A 154 -7.63 -11.62 15.90
N ILE A 155 -7.11 -11.60 17.13
CA ILE A 155 -6.33 -10.48 17.65
C ILE A 155 -4.94 -10.99 18.01
N THR A 156 -3.92 -10.43 17.37
CA THR A 156 -2.55 -10.88 17.57
C THR A 156 -1.59 -9.72 17.81
N LYS A 157 -0.60 -9.94 18.68
CA LYS A 157 0.59 -9.12 18.74
C LYS A 157 1.49 -9.43 17.54
N VAL A 158 2.11 -8.40 16.98
CA VAL A 158 3.13 -8.48 15.93
C VAL A 158 4.24 -7.48 16.26
N PHE A 159 5.49 -7.77 15.92
CA PHE A 159 6.56 -6.78 15.96
C PHE A 159 6.66 -6.04 14.64
N ARG A 160 6.86 -4.71 14.69
CA ARG A 160 7.20 -3.94 13.49
C ARG A 160 8.59 -4.36 13.01
N SER A 161 8.63 -5.16 11.97
CA SER A 161 9.84 -5.69 11.33
C SER A 161 9.65 -5.78 9.81
N ARG A 162 10.66 -6.26 9.08
CA ARG A 162 10.58 -6.53 7.63
C ARG A 162 9.41 -7.44 7.28
N ASP A 163 9.12 -8.42 8.14
CA ASP A 163 8.13 -9.47 7.92
C ASP A 163 6.70 -9.05 8.30
N TYR A 164 6.51 -7.80 8.74
CA TYR A 164 5.19 -7.25 9.11
C TYR A 164 4.23 -7.15 7.92
N GLN A 165 4.71 -6.66 6.78
CA GLN A 165 3.87 -6.43 5.60
C GLN A 165 3.36 -7.74 4.98
N PRO A 166 4.19 -8.79 4.79
CA PRO A 166 3.72 -10.10 4.35
C PRO A 166 2.66 -10.69 5.29
N LEU A 167 2.84 -10.58 6.62
CA LEU A 167 1.82 -11.05 7.59
C LEU A 167 0.49 -10.31 7.42
N LEU A 168 0.54 -8.99 7.29
CA LEU A 168 -0.66 -8.17 7.14
C LEU A 168 -1.43 -8.55 5.87
N TRP A 169 -0.71 -8.80 4.78
CA TRP A 169 -1.29 -9.26 3.53
C TRP A 169 -1.98 -10.63 3.69
N ILE A 170 -1.34 -11.60 4.36
CA ILE A 170 -1.95 -12.91 4.65
C ILE A 170 -3.23 -12.75 5.46
N PHE A 171 -3.26 -11.86 6.47
CA PHE A 171 -4.48 -11.59 7.22
C PHE A 171 -5.59 -11.00 6.34
N GLN A 172 -5.26 -10.10 5.41
CA GLN A 172 -6.26 -9.50 4.52
C GLN A 172 -6.89 -10.52 3.57
N GLN A 173 -6.20 -11.62 3.24
CA GLN A 173 -6.78 -12.70 2.44
C GLN A 173 -7.79 -13.56 3.22
N LEU A 174 -7.70 -13.59 4.56
CA LEU A 174 -8.50 -14.50 5.40
C LEU A 174 -9.61 -13.78 6.20
N PHE A 175 -9.54 -12.45 6.31
CA PHE A 175 -10.45 -11.65 7.12
C PHE A 175 -10.98 -10.44 6.35
N ARG A 176 -12.25 -10.08 6.57
CA ARG A 176 -12.90 -8.94 5.92
C ARG A 176 -12.27 -7.60 6.28
N ARG A 177 -11.84 -7.43 7.53
CA ARG A 177 -11.29 -6.15 8.02
C ARG A 177 -10.07 -6.41 8.89
N VAL A 178 -8.94 -5.83 8.51
CA VAL A 178 -7.68 -5.95 9.24
C VAL A 178 -7.22 -4.55 9.64
N GLN A 179 -7.09 -4.31 10.94
CA GLN A 179 -6.63 -3.02 11.47
C GLN A 179 -5.47 -3.20 12.43
N ALA A 180 -4.41 -2.44 12.22
CA ALA A 180 -3.29 -2.40 13.14
C ALA A 180 -3.43 -1.22 14.10
N THR A 181 -3.21 -1.46 15.40
CA THR A 181 -3.30 -0.44 16.44
C THR A 181 -2.26 -0.69 17.53
N LYS A 182 -1.75 0.38 18.13
CA LYS A 182 -0.89 0.31 19.31
C LYS A 182 -1.63 0.87 20.52
N PRO A 183 -2.04 0.05 21.50
CA PRO A 183 -2.75 0.52 22.69
C PRO A 183 -1.83 1.37 23.57
N GLN A 184 -2.37 2.34 24.31
CA GLN A 184 -1.61 3.21 25.21
C GLN A 184 -0.91 2.44 26.35
N ALA A 185 -1.43 1.28 26.74
CA ALA A 185 -0.80 0.39 27.71
C ALA A 185 0.47 -0.31 27.18
N SER A 186 0.71 -0.23 25.87
CA SER A 186 1.96 -0.64 25.23
C SER A 186 3.07 0.39 25.50
N ARG A 187 4.30 -0.08 25.68
CA ARG A 187 5.45 0.83 25.85
C ARG A 187 5.75 1.54 24.54
N HIS A 188 6.04 2.84 24.59
CA HIS A 188 6.49 3.59 23.42
C HIS A 188 7.77 2.99 22.81
N GLU A 189 8.71 2.59 23.67
CA GLU A 189 9.99 1.94 23.30
C GLU A 189 9.83 0.55 22.67
N SER A 190 8.69 -0.13 22.85
CA SER A 190 8.48 -1.47 22.29
C SER A 190 8.12 -1.39 20.81
N ALA A 191 8.64 -2.30 19.97
CA ALA A 191 8.21 -2.39 18.58
C ALA A 191 6.88 -3.15 18.40
N GLU A 192 6.21 -3.54 19.48
CA GLU A 192 4.94 -4.25 19.41
C GLU A 192 3.82 -3.37 18.80
N ILE A 193 3.01 -4.00 17.96
CA ILE A 193 1.75 -3.53 17.41
C ILE A 193 0.73 -4.67 17.53
N PHE A 194 -0.54 -4.34 17.70
CA PHE A 194 -1.61 -5.33 17.72
C PHE A 194 -2.40 -5.23 16.42
N VAL A 195 -2.58 -6.36 15.75
CA VAL A 195 -3.41 -6.47 14.56
C VAL A 195 -4.74 -7.11 14.98
N VAL A 196 -5.82 -6.42 14.68
CA VAL A 196 -7.20 -6.84 14.94
C VAL A 196 -7.82 -7.21 13.60
N CYS A 197 -8.04 -8.51 13.42
CA CYS A 197 -8.66 -9.08 12.24
C CYS A 197 -10.11 -9.43 12.59
N GLN A 198 -11.08 -8.87 11.87
CA GLN A 198 -12.51 -9.06 12.10
C GLN A 198 -13.17 -9.66 10.86
N GLY A 199 -14.16 -10.53 11.08
CA GLY A 199 -14.93 -11.14 10.00
C GLY A 199 -14.14 -12.22 9.28
N PHE A 200 -13.76 -13.28 9.99
CA PHE A 200 -13.11 -14.44 9.38
C PHE A 200 -13.94 -15.00 8.22
N LEU A 201 -13.33 -15.17 7.06
CA LEU A 201 -14.03 -15.61 5.84
C LEU A 201 -14.35 -17.11 5.85
N ALA A 202 -13.60 -17.90 6.61
CA ALA A 202 -13.71 -19.36 6.68
C ALA A 202 -13.77 -20.04 5.29
N PRO A 203 -12.76 -19.82 4.42
CA PRO A 203 -12.74 -20.43 3.09
C PRO A 203 -12.63 -21.97 3.21
N ASP A 204 -13.34 -22.70 2.34
CA ASP A 204 -13.39 -24.17 2.36
C ASP A 204 -12.02 -24.82 2.12
N LYS A 205 -11.15 -24.15 1.36
CA LYS A 205 -9.77 -24.55 1.07
C LYS A 205 -8.85 -23.36 1.29
N VAL A 206 -7.99 -23.44 2.30
CA VAL A 206 -6.88 -22.50 2.50
C VAL A 206 -5.63 -23.09 1.88
N ASP A 207 -4.90 -22.32 1.06
CA ASP A 207 -3.61 -22.77 0.53
C ASP A 207 -2.62 -22.98 1.69
N SER A 208 -2.04 -24.18 1.75
CA SER A 208 -1.03 -24.52 2.75
C SER A 208 0.20 -23.61 2.68
N LYS A 209 0.47 -22.97 1.54
CA LYS A 209 1.57 -22.02 1.37
C LYS A 209 1.44 -20.79 2.27
N PHE A 210 0.22 -20.39 2.63
CA PHE A 210 0.02 -19.26 3.55
C PHE A 210 0.59 -19.53 4.94
N PHE A 211 0.67 -20.79 5.35
CA PHE A 211 1.16 -21.16 6.68
C PHE A 211 2.62 -21.62 6.70
N ASP A 212 3.28 -21.71 5.54
CA ASP A 212 4.69 -22.06 5.46
C ASP A 212 5.55 -20.78 5.56
N PRO A 213 6.37 -20.63 6.61
CA PRO A 213 7.23 -19.46 6.78
C PRO A 213 8.15 -19.20 5.59
N LYS A 214 8.60 -20.25 4.89
CA LYS A 214 9.53 -20.12 3.76
C LYS A 214 8.89 -19.39 2.57
N PHE A 215 7.58 -19.59 2.38
CA PHE A 215 6.82 -18.91 1.32
C PHE A 215 6.26 -17.59 1.82
N ALA A 216 5.70 -17.56 3.03
CA ALA A 216 5.11 -16.37 3.63
C ALA A 216 6.10 -15.21 3.79
N PHE A 217 7.37 -15.51 4.10
CA PHE A 217 8.42 -14.52 4.32
C PHE A 217 9.46 -14.49 3.19
N LYS A 218 9.15 -15.07 2.04
CA LYS A 218 10.02 -14.98 0.87
C LYS A 218 10.14 -13.51 0.46
N GLU A 219 11.37 -13.01 0.40
CA GLU A 219 11.60 -11.65 -0.09
C GLU A 219 11.12 -11.57 -1.54
N VAL A 220 10.17 -10.67 -1.77
CA VAL A 220 9.81 -10.27 -3.12
C VAL A 220 10.95 -9.36 -3.58
N GLU A 221 11.65 -9.73 -4.64
CA GLU A 221 12.61 -8.84 -5.29
C GLU A 221 11.85 -7.59 -5.73
N VAL A 222 11.99 -6.51 -4.95
CA VAL A 222 11.29 -5.26 -5.23
C VAL A 222 11.88 -4.63 -6.50
N GLN A 223 10.95 -4.06 -7.26
CA GLN A 223 10.99 -3.48 -8.59
C GLN A 223 12.28 -2.78 -9.03
N ALA A 224 12.44 -2.78 -10.35
CA ALA A 224 13.44 -2.08 -11.14
C ALA A 224 13.97 -0.77 -10.51
N LYS A 225 15.25 -0.78 -10.11
CA LYS A 225 15.98 0.44 -9.72
C LYS A 225 15.78 1.51 -10.79
N THR A 226 15.54 2.74 -10.39
CA THR A 226 15.45 3.87 -11.34
C THR A 226 16.83 4.47 -11.59
N VAL A 227 17.02 5.18 -12.72
CA VAL A 227 18.31 5.78 -13.09
C VAL A 227 18.80 6.79 -12.03
N THR A 228 17.89 7.39 -11.27
CA THR A 228 18.22 8.32 -10.19
C THR A 228 18.83 7.59 -8.98
N GLU A 229 18.45 6.34 -8.73
CA GLU A 229 18.98 5.51 -7.64
C GLU A 229 20.36 4.93 -7.96
N LEU A 230 20.74 4.82 -9.24
CA LEU A 230 22.08 4.40 -9.63
C LEU A 230 23.16 5.41 -9.20
N VAL A 231 22.80 6.70 -9.22
CA VAL A 231 23.72 7.81 -8.90
C VAL A 231 23.50 8.20 -7.43
N THR A 232 23.75 7.28 -6.49
CA THR A 232 23.64 7.61 -5.07
C THR A 232 24.75 8.57 -4.62
N LYS A 233 24.38 9.68 -3.97
CA LYS A 233 25.34 10.63 -3.36
C LYS A 233 25.86 10.21 -1.98
N LYS A 234 25.31 9.14 -1.40
CA LYS A 234 25.69 8.62 -0.07
C LYS A 234 26.37 7.27 -0.22
N LYS A 235 27.47 7.05 0.51
CA LYS A 235 28.13 5.73 0.57
C LYS A 235 27.11 4.69 1.04
N PRO A 236 26.90 3.59 0.29
CA PRO A 236 26.02 2.52 0.72
C PRO A 236 26.53 1.95 2.05
N LYS A 237 25.61 1.46 2.88
CA LYS A 237 25.99 0.69 4.06
C LYS A 237 26.69 -0.58 3.59
N ALA A 238 27.69 -1.04 4.34
CA ALA A 238 28.36 -2.28 4.04
C ALA A 238 27.37 -3.44 4.21
N GLU A 239 26.83 -3.92 3.10
CA GLU A 239 26.09 -5.18 3.01
C GLU A 239 27.06 -6.28 2.59
N GLY A 240 26.77 -7.53 2.99
CA GLY A 240 27.56 -8.68 2.56
C GLY A 240 27.48 -8.89 1.05
N TYR A 241 28.39 -9.71 0.51
CA TYR A 241 28.33 -10.12 -0.89
C TYR A 241 26.99 -10.82 -1.18
N ALA A 242 26.46 -10.60 -2.39
CA ALA A 242 25.32 -11.36 -2.88
C ALA A 242 25.65 -12.87 -2.87
N GLU A 243 24.68 -13.72 -2.56
CA GLU A 243 24.87 -15.17 -2.53
C GLU A 243 25.43 -15.67 -3.87
N GLY A 244 26.63 -16.26 -3.85
CA GLY A 244 27.29 -16.82 -5.03
C GLY A 244 28.22 -15.87 -5.79
N ASP A 245 28.37 -14.62 -5.36
CA ASP A 245 29.24 -13.65 -6.02
C ASP A 245 30.54 -13.38 -5.24
N LEU A 246 31.65 -13.88 -5.77
CA LEU A 246 32.99 -13.76 -5.15
C LEU A 246 33.76 -12.53 -5.64
N THR A 247 33.23 -11.80 -6.63
CA THR A 247 33.97 -10.73 -7.31
C THR A 247 33.18 -9.42 -7.28
N LEU A 248 33.83 -8.31 -6.92
CA LEU A 248 33.19 -6.98 -6.96
C LEU A 248 33.11 -6.38 -8.37
N TYR A 249 33.75 -7.02 -9.35
CA TYR A 249 33.94 -6.52 -10.70
C TYR A 249 33.26 -7.44 -11.72
N HIS A 250 32.26 -6.92 -12.41
CA HIS A 250 31.46 -7.68 -13.37
C HIS A 250 31.71 -7.19 -14.78
N ARG A 251 32.30 -8.06 -15.60
CA ARG A 251 32.36 -7.88 -17.05
C ARG A 251 31.11 -8.49 -17.66
N THR A 252 30.41 -7.70 -18.44
CA THR A 252 29.19 -8.10 -19.12
C THR A 252 29.30 -7.80 -20.60
N SER A 253 28.59 -8.55 -21.46
CA SER A 253 28.61 -8.29 -22.90
C SER A 253 27.56 -7.26 -23.31
N VAL A 254 27.77 -6.60 -24.45
CA VAL A 254 26.74 -5.78 -25.10
C VAL A 254 25.52 -6.64 -25.45
N THR A 255 25.71 -7.90 -25.87
CA THR A 255 24.60 -8.77 -26.25
C THR A 255 23.70 -9.10 -25.05
N ASP A 256 24.28 -9.35 -23.88
CA ASP A 256 23.54 -9.53 -22.63
C ASP A 256 22.82 -8.25 -22.20
N PHE A 257 23.47 -7.10 -22.35
CA PHE A 257 22.84 -5.79 -22.09
C PHE A 257 21.63 -5.54 -23.00
N LEU A 258 21.74 -5.91 -24.28
CA LEU A 258 20.64 -5.85 -25.23
C LEU A 258 19.53 -6.85 -24.88
N ARG A 259 19.85 -8.03 -24.34
CA ARG A 259 18.84 -9.05 -23.98
C ARG A 259 18.12 -8.77 -22.66
N ALA A 260 18.76 -8.09 -21.72
CA ALA A 260 18.22 -7.86 -20.37
C ALA A 260 16.77 -7.32 -20.35
N ALA A 261 15.94 -7.81 -19.43
CA ALA A 261 14.57 -7.30 -19.26
C ALA A 261 14.59 -5.86 -18.69
N ASN A 262 15.43 -5.63 -17.69
CA ASN A 262 15.60 -4.34 -17.06
C ASN A 262 17.04 -3.80 -17.25
N PRO A 263 17.24 -2.77 -18.08
CA PRO A 263 18.58 -2.24 -18.35
C PRO A 263 19.17 -1.46 -17.17
N VAL A 264 18.34 -0.89 -16.31
CA VAL A 264 18.82 -0.04 -15.21
C VAL A 264 19.39 -0.90 -14.09
N ASP A 265 18.71 -2.00 -13.74
CA ASP A 265 19.27 -2.98 -12.79
C ASP A 265 20.52 -3.67 -13.35
N PHE A 266 20.56 -3.94 -14.66
CA PHE A 266 21.74 -4.46 -15.34
C PHE A 266 22.94 -3.52 -15.20
N LEU A 267 22.77 -2.22 -15.49
CA LEU A 267 23.83 -1.22 -15.31
C LEU A 267 24.25 -1.06 -13.84
N SER A 268 23.36 -1.35 -12.89
CA SER A 268 23.70 -1.31 -11.46
C SER A 268 24.70 -2.39 -11.05
N LYS A 269 24.67 -3.53 -11.75
CA LYS A 269 25.51 -4.71 -11.48
C LYS A 269 26.77 -4.68 -12.33
N ALA A 270 26.69 -4.22 -13.57
CA ALA A 270 27.82 -4.16 -14.49
C ALA A 270 28.91 -3.17 -14.03
N SER A 271 30.17 -3.58 -14.14
CA SER A 271 31.33 -2.68 -14.00
C SER A 271 31.85 -2.26 -15.38
N GLU A 272 31.84 -3.19 -16.33
CA GLU A 272 32.28 -3.01 -17.72
C GLU A 272 31.31 -3.72 -18.68
N ILE A 273 31.02 -3.08 -19.82
CA ILE A 273 30.29 -3.66 -20.95
C ILE A 273 31.27 -3.85 -22.12
N MET A 274 31.55 -5.11 -22.46
CA MET A 274 32.40 -5.48 -23.59
C MET A 274 31.59 -5.53 -24.89
N VAL A 275 32.11 -4.89 -25.93
CA VAL A 275 31.52 -4.93 -27.27
C VAL A 275 32.04 -6.16 -28.00
N ASP A 276 31.33 -7.28 -27.83
CA ASP A 276 31.77 -8.59 -28.34
C ASP A 276 31.55 -8.75 -29.86
N ASP A 277 30.63 -7.98 -30.44
CA ASP A 277 30.26 -8.07 -31.85
C ASP A 277 30.88 -6.91 -32.64
N GLU A 278 31.69 -7.25 -33.64
CA GLU A 278 32.39 -6.29 -34.50
C GLU A 278 31.41 -5.41 -35.29
N GLU A 279 30.23 -5.92 -35.64
CA GLU A 279 29.20 -5.13 -36.31
C GLU A 279 28.60 -4.07 -35.38
N LEU A 280 28.37 -4.42 -34.11
CA LEU A 280 27.87 -3.48 -33.10
C LEU A 280 28.96 -2.44 -32.74
N ALA A 281 30.22 -2.80 -32.86
CA ALA A 281 31.37 -1.90 -32.67
C ALA A 281 31.50 -0.85 -33.79
N GLN A 282 31.13 -1.20 -35.02
CA GLN A 282 31.17 -0.31 -36.19
C GLN A 282 29.89 0.50 -36.41
N HIS A 283 28.81 0.20 -35.69
CA HIS A 283 27.53 0.87 -35.85
C HIS A 283 27.61 2.40 -35.56
N PRO A 284 26.98 3.28 -36.36
CA PRO A 284 27.09 4.74 -36.21
C PRO A 284 26.63 5.31 -34.86
N ALA A 285 25.75 4.60 -34.15
CA ALA A 285 25.31 4.99 -32.81
C ALA A 285 26.34 4.68 -31.72
N THR A 286 27.32 3.82 -31.98
CA THR A 286 28.41 3.48 -31.06
C THR A 286 29.52 4.51 -31.24
N THR A 287 29.30 5.70 -30.68
CA THR A 287 30.30 6.78 -30.68
C THR A 287 31.44 6.46 -29.72
N GLU A 288 32.58 7.15 -29.89
CA GLU A 288 33.73 6.99 -29.00
C GLU A 288 33.37 7.26 -27.53
N ASP A 289 32.54 8.29 -27.28
CA ASP A 289 32.01 8.59 -25.94
C ASP A 289 31.27 7.40 -25.31
N ILE A 290 30.52 6.64 -26.12
CA ILE A 290 29.80 5.45 -25.65
C ILE A 290 30.77 4.31 -25.33
N ARG A 291 31.83 4.14 -26.12
CA ARG A 291 32.87 3.14 -25.84
C ARG A 291 33.57 3.42 -24.51
N VAL A 292 33.91 4.68 -24.26
CA VAL A 292 34.49 5.11 -22.98
C VAL A 292 33.51 4.90 -21.83
N CYS A 293 32.22 5.22 -22.03
CA CYS A 293 31.19 4.96 -21.02
C CYS A 293 31.04 3.47 -20.69
N CYS A 294 31.26 2.58 -21.66
CA CYS A 294 31.17 1.14 -21.44
C CYS A 294 32.36 0.55 -20.66
N GLN A 295 33.51 1.23 -20.61
CA GLN A 295 34.70 0.75 -19.89
C GLN A 295 34.55 0.82 -18.37
N ASP A 296 33.96 1.91 -17.86
CA ASP A 296 33.71 2.10 -16.42
C ASP A 296 32.33 2.70 -16.16
N ILE A 297 31.37 1.81 -15.94
CA ILE A 297 29.96 2.18 -15.72
C ILE A 297 29.76 2.79 -14.34
N ARG A 298 30.61 2.47 -13.36
CA ARG A 298 30.44 2.89 -11.96
C ARG A 298 30.81 4.35 -11.74
N VAL A 299 31.57 4.95 -12.65
CA VAL A 299 31.96 6.37 -12.61
C VAL A 299 30.92 7.27 -13.28
N LEU A 300 29.98 6.69 -14.04
CA LEU A 300 29.05 7.45 -14.86
C LEU A 300 28.03 8.26 -14.06
N GLY A 301 27.77 9.47 -14.54
CA GLY A 301 26.69 10.32 -14.08
C GLY A 301 25.35 10.03 -14.78
N ARG A 302 24.31 10.73 -14.32
CA ARG A 302 22.93 10.57 -14.83
C ARG A 302 22.81 10.81 -16.34
N LYS A 303 23.61 11.73 -16.89
CA LYS A 303 23.60 12.08 -18.32
C LYS A 303 24.17 10.94 -19.17
N GLU A 304 25.31 10.40 -18.78
CA GLU A 304 25.97 9.28 -19.47
C GLU A 304 25.13 8.00 -19.38
N LEU A 305 24.56 7.68 -18.22
CA LEU A 305 23.65 6.54 -18.06
C LEU A 305 22.43 6.64 -18.99
N ARG A 306 21.85 7.83 -19.14
CA ARG A 306 20.77 8.07 -20.12
C ARG A 306 21.25 7.90 -21.56
N SER A 307 22.46 8.34 -21.88
CA SER A 307 23.06 8.12 -23.20
C SER A 307 23.23 6.63 -23.51
N LEU A 308 23.69 5.81 -22.55
CA LEU A 308 23.77 4.36 -22.69
C LEU A 308 22.40 3.70 -22.92
N LEU A 309 21.37 4.12 -22.19
CA LEU A 309 20.00 3.62 -22.38
C LEU A 309 19.43 4.01 -23.75
N ASN A 310 19.69 5.23 -24.22
CA ASN A 310 19.29 5.69 -25.55
C ASN A 310 20.04 4.93 -26.65
N TRP A 311 21.34 4.70 -26.47
CA TRP A 311 22.18 3.89 -27.36
C TRP A 311 21.64 2.45 -27.45
N ARG A 312 21.32 1.83 -26.32
CA ARG A 312 20.67 0.51 -26.25
C ARG A 312 19.38 0.45 -27.08
N THR A 313 18.52 1.45 -26.97
CA THR A 313 17.26 1.52 -27.73
C THR A 313 17.49 1.69 -29.24
N LYS A 314 18.57 2.37 -29.64
CA LYS A 314 18.98 2.45 -31.05
C LYS A 314 19.50 1.10 -31.55
N LEU A 315 20.37 0.43 -30.79
CA LEU A 315 20.91 -0.88 -31.15
C LEU A 315 19.84 -1.98 -31.21
N ARG A 316 18.90 -2.03 -30.24
CA ARG A 316 17.77 -2.97 -30.28
C ARG A 316 16.93 -2.80 -31.55
N ARG A 317 16.67 -1.56 -31.98
CA ARG A 317 15.95 -1.29 -33.23
C ARG A 317 16.72 -1.75 -34.46
N TYR A 318 18.04 -1.55 -34.48
CA TYR A 318 18.91 -2.03 -35.55
C TYR A 318 18.91 -3.56 -35.64
N VAL A 319 19.15 -4.26 -34.52
CA VAL A 319 19.14 -5.73 -34.45
C VAL A 319 17.77 -6.29 -34.86
N ALA A 320 16.68 -5.70 -34.39
CA ALA A 320 15.33 -6.12 -34.77
C ALA A 320 15.05 -5.95 -36.28
N LYS A 321 15.54 -4.84 -36.89
CA LYS A 321 15.41 -4.61 -38.33
C LYS A 321 16.20 -5.66 -39.13
N LYS A 322 17.44 -5.95 -38.72
CA LYS A 322 18.29 -6.96 -39.37
C LYS A 322 17.67 -8.35 -39.30
N LEU A 323 17.18 -8.76 -38.13
CA LEU A 323 16.50 -10.05 -37.97
C LEU A 323 15.24 -10.15 -38.85
N LYS A 324 14.50 -9.05 -39.03
CA LYS A 324 13.34 -9.01 -39.92
C LYS A 324 13.74 -9.12 -41.40
N GLU A 325 14.83 -8.49 -41.81
CA GLU A 325 15.37 -8.59 -43.17
C GLU A 325 15.92 -10.00 -43.45
N GLN A 326 16.58 -10.63 -42.48
CA GLN A 326 17.04 -12.01 -42.58
C GLN A 326 15.87 -12.99 -42.66
N ALA A 327 14.83 -12.82 -41.84
CA ALA A 327 13.61 -13.63 -41.92
C ALA A 327 12.94 -13.50 -43.30
N LYS A 328 12.82 -12.27 -43.83
CA LYS A 328 12.31 -12.04 -45.18
C LYS A 328 13.17 -12.70 -46.27
N ALA A 329 14.49 -12.63 -46.16
CA ALA A 329 15.40 -13.27 -47.12
C ALA A 329 15.31 -14.80 -47.08
N LEU A 330 15.11 -15.38 -45.89
CA LEU A 330 14.86 -16.82 -45.71
C LEU A 330 13.50 -17.24 -46.25
N ASP A 331 12.45 -16.46 -46.04
CA ASP A 331 11.11 -16.71 -46.60
C ASP A 331 11.12 -16.62 -48.14
N ILE A 332 11.88 -15.68 -48.72
CA ILE A 332 12.07 -15.57 -50.16
C ILE A 332 12.83 -16.79 -50.71
N SER A 333 13.86 -17.26 -50.00
CA SER A 333 14.64 -18.45 -50.41
C SER A 333 13.86 -19.76 -50.28
N LEU A 334 12.91 -19.85 -49.35
CA LEU A 334 12.01 -21.01 -49.21
C LEU A 334 10.85 -20.97 -50.22
N SER A 335 10.47 -19.79 -50.70
CA SER A 335 9.46 -19.62 -51.75
C SER A 335 10.01 -19.84 -53.18
N SER A 336 11.32 -19.84 -53.38
CA SER A 336 11.96 -20.08 -54.70
C SER A 336 12.52 -21.50 -54.85
N GLY A 337 12.14 -22.43 -53.97
CA GLY A 337 12.73 -23.77 -53.86
C GLY A 337 11.88 -24.92 -54.42
N GLU A 338 10.73 -24.65 -55.05
CA GLU A 338 9.93 -25.68 -55.73
C GLU A 338 9.61 -25.21 -57.16
N GLU A 339 9.91 -26.10 -58.11
CA GLU A 339 9.73 -26.02 -59.58
C GLU A 339 10.96 -25.52 -60.39
N ASP A 340 11.83 -26.49 -60.73
CA ASP A 340 12.75 -26.43 -61.87
C ASP A 340 12.43 -27.61 -62.81
N GLU A 341 11.71 -27.35 -63.89
CA GLU A 341 11.78 -28.11 -65.16
C GLU A 341 11.55 -27.13 -66.35
N GLY A 342 12.55 -27.03 -67.24
CA GLY A 342 12.30 -26.92 -68.69
C GLY A 342 12.52 -25.56 -69.39
N ASP A 343 13.72 -25.43 -69.97
CA ASP A 343 14.07 -24.89 -71.31
C ASP A 343 13.94 -23.39 -71.69
N GLU A 344 15.14 -22.81 -71.86
CA GLU A 344 15.74 -22.10 -73.01
C GLU A 344 15.20 -20.77 -73.60
N GLU A 345 16.15 -19.80 -73.55
CA GLU A 345 16.59 -18.82 -74.57
C GLU A 345 15.79 -17.53 -74.93
N ASP A 346 16.42 -16.42 -74.50
CA ASP A 346 16.86 -15.24 -75.26
C ASP A 346 16.01 -13.94 -75.37
N SER A 347 16.76 -12.84 -75.21
CA SER A 347 16.57 -11.47 -75.65
C SER A 347 15.72 -10.47 -74.83
N THR A 348 16.46 -9.60 -74.14
CA THR A 348 16.29 -8.14 -74.00
C THR A 348 14.95 -7.49 -74.35
N ALA A 349 14.30 -6.87 -73.35
CA ALA A 349 13.78 -5.48 -73.38
C ALA A 349 13.07 -5.14 -72.07
N GLY A 350 13.29 -3.94 -71.55
CA GLY A 350 12.66 -3.46 -70.33
C GLY A 350 11.14 -3.46 -70.43
N THR A 351 10.48 -3.94 -69.38
CA THR A 351 9.05 -3.76 -69.17
C THR A 351 8.80 -3.39 -67.71
N THR A 352 8.26 -2.20 -67.53
CA THR A 352 7.63 -1.67 -66.33
C THR A 352 6.73 -2.75 -65.72
N LYS A 353 7.09 -3.28 -64.55
CA LYS A 353 6.21 -4.18 -63.79
C LYS A 353 5.05 -3.34 -63.27
N GLN A 354 3.87 -3.47 -63.88
CA GLN A 354 2.63 -2.99 -63.28
C GLN A 354 2.42 -3.75 -61.96
N PRO A 355 2.11 -3.07 -60.84
CA PRO A 355 1.71 -3.75 -59.63
C PRO A 355 0.48 -4.61 -59.93
N SER A 356 0.42 -5.81 -59.38
CA SER A 356 -0.74 -6.67 -59.50
C SER A 356 -1.94 -5.96 -58.85
N LYS A 357 -3.17 -6.22 -59.35
CA LYS A 357 -4.40 -5.65 -58.74
C LYS A 357 -4.49 -5.88 -57.23
N GLU A 358 -3.91 -6.98 -56.75
CA GLU A 358 -3.87 -7.35 -55.34
C GLU A 358 -2.92 -6.44 -54.53
N GLU A 359 -1.78 -6.03 -55.08
CA GLU A 359 -0.85 -5.09 -54.43
C GLU A 359 -1.45 -3.67 -54.34
N GLU A 360 -2.17 -3.22 -55.37
CA GLU A 360 -2.86 -1.92 -55.36
C GLU A 360 -4.01 -1.90 -54.34
N GLU A 361 -4.76 -3.00 -54.22
CA GLU A 361 -5.83 -3.16 -53.22
C GLU A 361 -5.27 -3.20 -51.80
N GLU A 362 -4.14 -3.90 -51.58
CA GLU A 362 -3.48 -3.98 -50.27
C GLU A 362 -2.89 -2.62 -49.84
N GLU A 363 -2.33 -1.84 -50.77
CA GLU A 363 -1.89 -0.48 -50.48
C GLU A 363 -3.07 0.45 -50.13
N GLN A 364 -4.21 0.33 -50.83
CA GLN A 364 -5.42 1.10 -50.52
C GLN A 364 -5.99 0.74 -49.14
N LEU A 365 -6.01 -0.55 -48.79
CA LEU A 365 -6.40 -1.04 -47.47
C LEU A 365 -5.45 -0.54 -46.36
N ASN A 366 -4.15 -0.52 -46.61
CA ASN A 366 -3.16 -0.04 -45.64
C ASN A 366 -3.24 1.49 -45.43
N ARG A 367 -3.55 2.27 -46.47
CA ARG A 367 -3.76 3.72 -46.37
C ARG A 367 -5.00 4.06 -45.56
N THR A 368 -6.12 3.36 -45.80
CA THR A 368 -7.37 3.56 -45.03
C THR A 368 -7.20 3.16 -43.56
N LEU A 369 -6.49 2.06 -43.27
CA LEU A 369 -6.15 1.65 -41.90
C LEU A 369 -5.27 2.66 -41.16
N ALA A 370 -4.34 3.31 -41.87
CA ALA A 370 -3.49 4.35 -41.30
C ALA A 370 -4.30 5.62 -40.97
N GLU A 371 -5.24 6.00 -41.84
CA GLU A 371 -6.14 7.14 -41.62
C GLU A 371 -7.08 6.91 -40.44
N ILE A 372 -7.69 5.72 -40.33
CA ILE A 372 -8.57 5.35 -39.20
C ILE A 372 -7.78 5.40 -37.88
N LYS A 373 -6.58 4.82 -37.83
CA LYS A 373 -5.71 4.86 -36.64
C LYS A 373 -5.28 6.28 -36.29
N ALA A 374 -5.03 7.14 -37.28
CA ALA A 374 -4.70 8.54 -37.04
C ALA A 374 -5.89 9.32 -36.45
N GLN A 375 -7.12 9.02 -36.90
CA GLN A 375 -8.35 9.60 -36.37
C GLN A 375 -8.61 9.14 -34.92
N GLU A 376 -8.45 7.85 -34.61
CA GLU A 376 -8.59 7.32 -33.24
C GLU A 376 -7.58 7.96 -32.27
N VAL A 377 -6.31 8.07 -32.69
CA VAL A 377 -5.27 8.73 -31.86
C VAL A 377 -5.58 10.21 -31.65
N ALA A 378 -6.10 10.91 -32.66
CA ALA A 378 -6.50 12.30 -32.53
C ALA A 378 -7.70 12.46 -31.58
N GLU A 379 -8.67 11.55 -31.62
CA GLU A 379 -9.82 11.54 -30.72
C GLU A 379 -9.42 11.26 -29.27
N LEU A 380 -8.54 10.27 -29.04
CA LEU A 380 -7.99 9.98 -27.73
C LEU A 380 -7.20 11.17 -27.16
N LYS A 381 -6.42 11.87 -27.99
CA LYS A 381 -5.74 13.11 -27.58
C LYS A 381 -6.71 14.22 -27.20
N ARG A 382 -7.83 14.38 -27.94
CA ARG A 382 -8.89 15.35 -27.60
C ARG A 382 -9.58 15.00 -26.29
N LYS A 383 -9.91 13.72 -26.06
CA LYS A 383 -10.50 13.24 -24.79
C LYS A 383 -9.54 13.47 -23.62
N LYS A 384 -8.26 13.13 -23.77
CA LYS A 384 -7.22 13.38 -22.75
C LYS A 384 -7.06 14.87 -22.43
N LYS A 385 -7.05 15.75 -23.45
CA LYS A 385 -6.95 17.21 -23.25
C LYS A 385 -8.18 17.77 -22.50
N LYS A 386 -9.37 17.24 -22.77
CA LYS A 386 -10.60 17.63 -22.07
C LYS A 386 -10.54 17.24 -20.59
N LEU A 387 -10.14 16.00 -20.30
CA LEU A 387 -10.02 15.47 -18.95
C LEU A 387 -8.97 16.23 -18.12
N LEU A 388 -7.81 16.54 -18.71
CA LEU A 388 -6.80 17.38 -18.07
C LEU A 388 -7.31 18.81 -17.78
N ARG A 389 -8.12 19.39 -18.67
CA ARG A 389 -8.72 20.71 -18.46
C ARG A 389 -9.73 20.70 -17.30
N GLU A 390 -10.48 19.61 -17.14
CA GLU A 390 -11.41 19.42 -16.01
C GLU A 390 -10.66 19.23 -14.69
N GLN A 391 -9.63 18.38 -14.67
CA GLN A 391 -8.76 18.22 -13.48
C GLN A 391 -8.07 19.53 -13.08
N ARG A 392 -7.61 20.35 -14.04
CA ARG A 392 -7.02 21.68 -13.75
C ARG A 392 -8.04 22.60 -13.07
N LYS A 393 -9.26 22.67 -13.59
CA LYS A 393 -10.35 23.46 -12.97
C LYS A 393 -10.70 22.99 -11.56
N GLN A 394 -10.63 21.68 -11.31
CA GLN A 394 -10.85 21.13 -9.97
C GLN A 394 -9.71 21.50 -9.02
N ARG A 395 -8.46 21.39 -9.44
CA ARG A 395 -7.30 21.81 -8.62
C ARG A 395 -7.34 23.30 -8.32
N GLU A 396 -7.67 24.15 -9.29
CA GLU A 396 -7.81 25.60 -9.11
C GLU A 396 -8.92 25.95 -8.10
N ARG A 397 -10.06 25.24 -8.12
CA ARG A 397 -11.13 25.42 -7.12
C ARG A 397 -10.73 25.00 -5.72
N VAL A 398 -9.98 23.91 -5.59
CA VAL A 398 -9.43 23.45 -4.30
C VAL A 398 -8.39 24.45 -3.78
N GLU A 399 -7.53 24.97 -4.65
CA GLU A 399 -6.51 25.98 -4.31
C GLU A 399 -7.15 27.31 -3.86
N LEU A 400 -8.26 27.71 -4.49
CA LEU A 400 -9.08 28.85 -4.10
C LEU A 400 -9.98 28.57 -2.86
N LYS A 401 -9.86 27.40 -2.23
CA LYS A 401 -10.64 26.95 -1.05
C LYS A 401 -12.16 26.96 -1.26
N MET A 402 -12.63 26.82 -2.50
CA MET A 402 -14.06 26.73 -2.80
C MET A 402 -14.61 25.31 -2.52
N ASP A 403 -13.77 24.28 -2.67
CA ASP A 403 -14.12 22.87 -2.43
C ASP A 403 -13.20 22.24 -1.37
N LEU A 404 -13.76 21.42 -0.48
CA LEU A 404 -13.00 20.64 0.51
C LEU A 404 -12.57 19.29 -0.09
N PRO A 405 -11.30 18.87 0.09
CA PRO A 405 -10.84 17.58 -0.41
C PRO A 405 -11.63 16.44 0.26
N GLY A 406 -12.29 15.62 -0.57
CA GLY A 406 -13.06 14.45 -0.13
C GLY A 406 -14.56 14.65 0.09
N VAL A 407 -15.12 15.83 -0.21
CA VAL A 407 -16.58 16.05 -0.18
C VAL A 407 -17.02 16.75 -1.47
N SER A 408 -17.39 15.96 -2.48
CA SER A 408 -17.92 16.46 -3.74
C SER A 408 -19.35 17.00 -3.53
N ILE A 409 -19.48 18.31 -3.27
CA ILE A 409 -20.78 19.01 -3.29
C ILE A 409 -20.70 20.07 -4.39
N ALA A 410 -20.66 19.61 -5.65
CA ALA A 410 -21.08 20.35 -6.85
C ALA A 410 -20.40 19.73 -8.08
N ASP A 411 -21.06 18.73 -8.67
CA ASP A 411 -21.48 18.69 -10.08
C ASP A 411 -21.93 17.25 -10.34
N GLU A 412 -23.14 16.87 -9.89
CA GLU A 412 -23.82 15.72 -10.50
C GLU A 412 -24.27 16.16 -11.90
N GLY A 413 -23.29 16.20 -12.81
CA GLY A 413 -23.54 16.26 -14.23
C GLY A 413 -24.31 15.01 -14.65
N GLU A 414 -25.61 15.19 -14.86
CA GLU A 414 -26.45 14.44 -15.80
C GLU A 414 -26.68 12.94 -15.52
N THR A 415 -26.48 12.47 -14.28
CA THR A 415 -26.90 11.11 -13.83
C THR A 415 -27.59 11.10 -12.46
N GLY A 416 -28.05 12.25 -11.95
CA GLY A 416 -28.90 12.31 -10.77
C GLY A 416 -30.34 11.88 -11.09
N MET A 417 -30.99 11.19 -10.14
CA MET A 417 -32.36 10.63 -10.19
C MET A 417 -33.49 11.61 -10.60
N PHE A 418 -33.19 12.88 -10.89
CA PHE A 418 -34.16 13.94 -11.21
C PHE A 418 -33.75 14.80 -12.43
N SER A 419 -33.15 14.20 -13.48
CA SER A 419 -32.90 14.93 -14.73
C SER A 419 -34.18 15.07 -15.58
N LEU A 420 -34.75 16.28 -15.63
CA LEU A 420 -35.94 16.63 -16.42
C LEU A 420 -35.75 16.55 -17.95
N ARG A 421 -34.52 16.29 -18.45
CA ARG A 421 -34.26 16.07 -19.88
C ARG A 421 -34.62 14.66 -20.34
N THR A 422 -34.42 13.65 -19.49
CA THR A 422 -34.72 12.24 -19.83
C THR A 422 -36.22 12.01 -20.06
N ILE A 423 -37.07 12.83 -19.43
CA ILE A 423 -38.53 12.71 -19.51
C ILE A 423 -39.11 13.48 -20.73
N ARG A 424 -38.37 14.43 -21.31
CA ARG A 424 -38.88 15.29 -22.39
C ARG A 424 -39.00 14.61 -23.76
N GLY A 425 -38.44 13.42 -23.92
CA GLY A 425 -38.35 12.75 -25.22
C GLY A 425 -39.43 11.71 -25.51
N HIS A 426 -40.33 11.38 -24.57
CA HIS A 426 -41.20 10.21 -24.70
C HIS A 426 -42.70 10.56 -24.61
N GLN A 427 -43.53 9.87 -25.40
CA GLN A 427 -44.99 10.09 -25.53
C GLN A 427 -45.80 9.82 -24.25
N LEU A 428 -45.18 9.33 -23.18
CA LEU A 428 -45.81 8.96 -21.90
C LEU A 428 -45.67 10.04 -20.82
N LEU A 429 -45.19 11.24 -21.17
CA LEU A 429 -45.07 12.38 -20.24
C LEU A 429 -46.43 12.77 -19.63
N GLU A 430 -47.52 12.66 -20.39
CA GLU A 430 -48.86 13.00 -19.91
C GLU A 430 -49.35 12.07 -18.79
N GLU A 431 -49.06 10.77 -18.87
CA GLU A 431 -49.50 9.78 -17.88
C GLU A 431 -48.79 9.95 -16.53
N VAL A 432 -47.50 10.28 -16.55
CA VAL A 432 -46.73 10.57 -15.32
C VAL A 432 -47.17 11.90 -14.69
N THR A 433 -47.54 12.91 -15.50
CA THR A 433 -48.10 14.18 -14.97
C THR A 433 -49.50 14.02 -14.37
N GLN A 434 -50.25 12.99 -14.76
CA GLN A 434 -51.56 12.66 -14.19
C GLN A 434 -51.48 11.83 -12.90
N GLY A 435 -50.27 11.48 -12.43
CA GLY A 435 -50.04 10.94 -11.09
C GLY A 435 -50.07 9.41 -10.97
N ASP A 436 -49.99 8.68 -12.07
CA ASP A 436 -49.89 7.21 -12.02
C ASP A 436 -48.43 6.76 -11.81
N MET A 437 -48.08 6.45 -10.57
CA MET A 437 -46.73 6.04 -10.14
C MET A 437 -46.37 4.61 -10.55
N SER A 438 -47.30 3.82 -11.10
CA SER A 438 -47.03 2.43 -11.50
C SER A 438 -46.24 2.32 -12.83
N ALA A 439 -46.40 3.31 -13.72
CA ALA A 439 -45.67 3.37 -14.98
C ALA A 439 -44.17 3.68 -14.79
N ALA A 440 -43.80 4.32 -13.67
CA ALA A 440 -42.42 4.67 -13.35
C ALA A 440 -41.55 3.46 -12.98
N ASP A 441 -42.15 2.39 -12.41
CA ASP A 441 -41.42 1.17 -12.03
C ASP A 441 -41.02 0.33 -13.25
N THR A 442 -41.82 0.38 -14.32
CA THR A 442 -41.49 -0.30 -15.60
C THR A 442 -40.28 0.35 -16.30
N PHE A 443 -39.96 1.61 -15.95
CA PHE A 443 -38.83 2.38 -16.46
C PHE A 443 -37.48 1.91 -15.90
N LEU A 444 -37.47 1.29 -14.72
CA LEU A 444 -36.24 0.89 -14.00
C LEU A 444 -35.72 -0.50 -14.40
N SER A 445 -36.55 -1.36 -15.01
CA SER A 445 -36.18 -2.75 -15.31
C SER A 445 -35.41 -2.95 -16.61
N ASN A 446 -35.32 -1.94 -17.49
CA ASN A 446 -34.78 -2.08 -18.85
C ASN A 446 -33.62 -1.11 -19.19
N LEU A 447 -32.52 -1.12 -18.43
CA LEU A 447 -31.25 -0.50 -18.84
C LEU A 447 -30.13 -1.54 -19.00
N PRO A 448 -29.31 -1.50 -20.08
CA PRO A 448 -28.18 -2.41 -20.28
C PRO A 448 -27.06 -2.17 -19.24
N ARG A 449 -26.51 -3.25 -18.70
CA ARG A 449 -25.29 -3.24 -17.86
C ARG A 449 -24.05 -3.20 -18.76
N ASP A 450 -23.31 -2.10 -18.72
CA ASP A 450 -21.92 -2.07 -19.17
C ASP A 450 -20.99 -2.02 -17.94
N ASP A 451 -20.39 -3.17 -17.65
CA ASP A 451 -19.31 -3.35 -16.67
C ASP A 451 -17.96 -2.99 -17.33
N ILE A 452 -17.37 -1.85 -16.94
CA ILE A 452 -15.93 -1.60 -17.12
C ILE A 452 -15.37 -1.07 -15.80
N CYS A 453 -14.65 -1.95 -15.10
CA CYS A 453 -13.93 -1.65 -13.87
C CYS A 453 -12.56 -1.04 -14.22
N VAL A 454 -12.34 0.22 -13.84
CA VAL A 454 -11.01 0.86 -13.85
C VAL A 454 -10.56 0.96 -12.40
N SER A 455 -9.47 0.27 -12.08
CA SER A 455 -8.84 0.28 -10.76
C SER A 455 -8.15 1.62 -10.49
N ASP A 456 -8.61 2.35 -9.48
CA ASP A 456 -7.91 3.47 -8.89
C ASP A 456 -6.71 2.97 -8.08
N VAL A 457 -5.52 3.42 -8.46
CA VAL A 457 -4.32 3.37 -7.61
C VAL A 457 -4.01 4.81 -7.24
N GLU A 458 -4.43 5.20 -6.03
CA GLU A 458 -4.02 6.45 -5.41
C GLU A 458 -2.54 6.33 -5.04
N ASP A 459 -1.67 7.05 -5.76
CA ASP A 459 -0.31 7.34 -5.30
C ASP A 459 -0.26 8.82 -4.94
N ASP A 460 -0.34 9.05 -3.63
CA ASP A 460 -0.43 10.36 -3.00
C ASP A 460 1.01 10.84 -2.71
N SER A 461 1.72 11.24 -3.77
CA SER A 461 2.89 12.13 -3.64
C SER A 461 3.27 12.70 -5.00
N ASP A 462 2.97 13.96 -5.25
CA ASP A 462 3.84 14.82 -6.07
C ASP A 462 3.46 16.29 -5.89
N ASP A 463 4.18 16.94 -4.98
CA ASP A 463 4.35 18.39 -4.95
C ASP A 463 5.32 18.75 -6.10
N THR A 464 4.78 18.93 -7.30
CA THR A 464 5.52 19.36 -8.48
C THR A 464 5.03 20.74 -8.92
N SER A 465 5.97 21.68 -8.96
CA SER A 465 5.70 23.10 -9.23
C SER A 465 5.08 23.34 -10.62
N LEU A 466 4.14 24.28 -10.67
CA LEU A 466 3.29 24.69 -11.82
C LEU A 466 4.00 25.16 -13.11
N ASP A 467 5.32 25.26 -13.12
CA ASP A 467 6.08 25.81 -14.26
C ASP A 467 6.49 24.76 -15.32
N SER A 468 6.40 23.46 -15.03
CA SER A 468 6.88 22.41 -15.95
C SER A 468 5.96 22.12 -17.13
N ASP A 469 4.72 22.62 -17.09
CA ASP A 469 3.63 22.17 -17.98
C ASP A 469 3.14 23.26 -18.95
N LEU A 470 3.87 24.38 -19.08
CA LEU A 470 3.49 25.51 -19.94
C LEU A 470 4.15 25.43 -21.33
N ASP A 471 3.34 25.64 -22.37
CA ASP A 471 3.82 25.81 -23.74
C ASP A 471 4.46 27.22 -23.92
N PRO A 472 5.38 27.42 -24.89
CA PRO A 472 6.18 28.65 -25.02
C PRO A 472 5.39 29.95 -25.15
N GLU A 473 4.17 29.88 -25.70
CA GLU A 473 3.29 31.03 -25.92
C GLU A 473 2.57 31.45 -24.62
N GLU A 474 2.23 30.50 -23.75
CA GLU A 474 1.63 30.77 -22.43
C GLU A 474 2.70 31.27 -21.43
N LEU A 475 3.94 30.80 -21.57
CA LEU A 475 5.08 31.22 -20.77
C LEU A 475 5.48 32.70 -21.03
N ALA A 476 5.16 33.22 -22.21
CA ALA A 476 5.35 34.63 -22.55
C ALA A 476 4.34 35.55 -21.83
N GLY A 477 3.06 35.13 -21.77
CA GLY A 477 2.00 35.91 -21.10
C GLY A 477 2.17 36.00 -19.58
N VAL A 478 2.66 34.93 -18.93
CA VAL A 478 2.94 34.93 -17.49
C VAL A 478 4.09 35.90 -17.15
N ARG A 479 5.15 35.93 -17.97
CA ARG A 479 6.29 36.86 -17.79
C ARG A 479 5.88 38.32 -17.94
N GLU A 480 4.91 38.61 -18.80
CA GLU A 480 4.39 39.95 -19.02
C GLU A 480 3.56 40.44 -17.82
N HIS A 481 2.73 39.55 -17.25
CA HIS A 481 1.97 39.83 -16.04
C HIS A 481 2.85 40.00 -14.79
N GLN A 482 3.96 39.26 -14.71
CA GLN A 482 4.91 39.34 -13.60
C GLN A 482 5.70 40.66 -13.61
N ARG A 483 6.10 41.14 -14.81
CA ARG A 483 6.71 42.47 -14.99
C ARG A 483 5.79 43.62 -14.59
N GLN A 484 4.48 43.49 -14.79
CA GLN A 484 3.51 44.50 -14.35
C GLN A 484 3.32 44.50 -12.82
N ARG A 485 3.58 43.37 -12.15
CA ARG A 485 3.47 43.21 -10.70
C ARG A 485 4.69 43.78 -9.96
N ASP A 486 5.89 43.64 -10.53
CA ASP A 486 7.14 44.14 -9.96
C ASP A 486 7.30 45.67 -10.06
N GLY A 487 6.46 46.37 -10.83
CA GLY A 487 6.43 47.83 -10.93
C GLY A 487 5.83 48.56 -9.72
N LYS A 488 5.29 47.83 -8.73
CA LYS A 488 4.69 48.39 -7.49
C LYS A 488 5.37 47.81 -6.25
N GLY A 489 6.68 48.07 -6.10
CA GLY A 489 7.44 47.77 -4.89
C GLY A 489 7.91 49.05 -4.21
N VAL A 490 7.37 49.34 -3.02
CA VAL A 490 7.78 50.43 -2.13
C VAL A 490 9.19 50.15 -1.60
N ARG A 491 10.11 51.11 -1.71
CA ARG A 491 11.46 51.02 -1.13
C ARG A 491 11.41 51.36 0.36
N PHE A 492 11.97 50.51 1.21
CA PHE A 492 12.27 50.85 2.60
C PHE A 492 13.76 51.18 2.74
N ALA A 493 14.03 52.32 3.37
CA ALA A 493 15.36 52.76 3.76
C ALA A 493 15.74 52.15 5.12
N GLU A 494 17.00 51.75 5.26
CA GLU A 494 17.62 51.36 6.52
C GLU A 494 17.86 52.60 7.38
N ALA A 495 17.44 52.55 8.65
CA ALA A 495 17.86 53.48 9.69
C ALA A 495 17.90 52.78 11.05
N GLU A 496 18.92 53.15 11.81
CA GLU A 496 19.48 52.53 13.01
C GLU A 496 18.62 52.74 14.28
N ASP A 497 18.94 51.91 15.29
CA ASP A 497 18.45 51.94 16.66
C ASP A 497 18.55 53.34 17.32
N ASP A 498 17.50 53.74 18.07
CA ASP A 498 17.64 54.13 19.48
C ASP A 498 16.30 54.59 20.13
N GLN A 499 16.16 54.19 21.40
CA GLN A 499 15.41 54.80 22.52
C GLN A 499 13.92 54.45 22.78
N GLU A 500 13.71 54.20 24.09
CA GLU A 500 12.53 53.73 24.82
C GLU A 500 11.38 54.74 24.84
N GLU A 501 10.14 54.25 24.86
CA GLU A 501 9.07 54.81 25.70
C GLU A 501 7.92 53.82 25.89
N GLU A 502 7.49 53.67 27.15
CA GLU A 502 6.41 52.81 27.62
C GLU A 502 5.05 53.18 27.00
N ASN A 503 4.36 52.18 26.45
CA ASN A 503 2.89 52.20 26.38
C ASN A 503 2.37 50.75 26.37
N GLU A 504 1.86 50.30 27.52
CA GLU A 504 1.24 48.98 27.66
C GLU A 504 -0.04 48.88 26.82
N ASN A 505 -0.05 47.92 25.90
CA ASN A 505 -1.18 47.63 25.03
C ASN A 505 -2.21 46.75 25.79
N PRO A 506 -3.47 47.17 25.98
CA PRO A 506 -4.44 46.50 26.87
C PRO A 506 -5.01 45.17 26.33
N LEU A 507 -4.37 44.56 25.32
CA LEU A 507 -4.80 43.30 24.68
C LEU A 507 -3.80 42.15 24.79
N LEU A 508 -2.73 42.31 25.58
CA LEU A 508 -1.77 41.23 25.85
C LEU A 508 -2.16 40.48 27.14
N VAL A 509 -2.63 39.24 26.99
CA VAL A 509 -2.80 38.30 28.11
C VAL A 509 -1.44 37.59 28.35
N PRO A 510 -0.94 37.51 29.60
CA PRO A 510 0.29 36.78 29.89
C PRO A 510 0.14 35.30 29.53
N LEU A 511 1.12 34.75 28.80
CA LEU A 511 1.18 33.33 28.48
C LEU A 511 1.52 32.54 29.77
N GLU A 512 0.50 31.94 30.38
CA GLU A 512 0.71 30.96 31.44
C GLU A 512 1.48 29.75 30.92
N GLU A 513 2.44 29.28 31.74
CA GLU A 513 3.30 28.15 31.39
C GLU A 513 2.47 26.91 31.05
N LYS A 514 2.81 26.23 29.94
CA LYS A 514 2.13 25.04 29.40
C LYS A 514 1.81 23.94 30.43
N ALA A 515 2.54 23.90 31.55
CA ALA A 515 2.30 22.96 32.64
C ALA A 515 0.97 23.22 33.37
N VAL A 516 0.64 24.48 33.61
CA VAL A 516 -0.58 24.89 34.32
C VAL A 516 -1.82 24.61 33.47
N LEU A 517 -1.78 24.93 32.18
CA LEU A 517 -2.86 24.63 31.23
C LEU A 517 -3.13 23.12 31.09
N GLN A 518 -2.10 22.28 31.17
CA GLN A 518 -2.27 20.81 31.16
C GLN A 518 -2.89 20.29 32.45
N GLU A 519 -2.57 20.90 33.58
CA GLU A 519 -3.12 20.53 34.89
C GLU A 519 -4.58 20.98 35.03
N GLU A 520 -4.93 22.16 34.51
CA GLU A 520 -6.30 22.64 34.40
C GLU A 520 -7.15 21.83 33.43
N GLN A 521 -6.62 21.48 32.24
CA GLN A 521 -7.30 20.58 31.31
C GLN A 521 -7.52 19.20 31.92
N ALA A 522 -6.55 18.67 32.65
CA ALA A 522 -6.69 17.41 33.37
C ALA A 522 -7.78 17.50 34.45
N ASN A 523 -7.77 18.57 35.26
CA ASN A 523 -8.75 18.79 36.32
C ASN A 523 -10.18 19.01 35.77
N LEU A 524 -10.33 19.73 34.66
CA LEU A 524 -11.59 19.86 33.93
C LEU A 524 -12.09 18.50 33.42
N TRP A 525 -11.19 17.66 32.91
CA TRP A 525 -11.51 16.29 32.49
C TRP A 525 -12.00 15.41 33.65
N PHE A 526 -11.35 15.47 34.81
CA PHE A 526 -11.71 14.65 35.98
C PHE A 526 -12.93 15.19 36.75
N SER A 527 -13.24 16.48 36.68
CA SER A 527 -14.46 17.05 37.27
C SER A 527 -15.73 16.59 36.55
N LYS A 528 -15.65 16.37 35.23
CA LYS A 528 -16.76 15.90 34.39
C LYS A 528 -17.11 14.42 34.65
N VAL A 529 -16.14 13.63 35.09
CA VAL A 529 -16.34 12.24 35.54
C VAL A 529 -17.02 12.17 36.92
N ARG A 530 -16.78 13.15 37.81
CA ARG A 530 -17.43 13.21 39.14
C ARG A 530 -18.89 13.69 39.10
N ARG A 531 -19.30 14.47 38.09
CA ARG A 531 -20.71 14.94 37.96
C ARG A 531 -21.67 13.91 37.36
N GLY A 532 -21.18 12.81 36.80
CA GLY A 532 -22.01 11.69 36.30
C GLY A 532 -22.43 10.66 37.37
N TRP A 533 -21.98 10.81 38.62
CA TRP A 533 -22.15 9.83 39.70
C TRP A 533 -22.78 10.42 40.98
N ARG A 534 -23.68 11.40 40.83
CA ARG A 534 -24.67 11.77 41.86
C ARG A 534 -25.99 12.14 41.18
N GLY A 535 -26.96 11.22 41.23
CA GLY A 535 -28.31 11.51 40.76
C GLY A 535 -29.14 10.26 40.52
N LYS A 536 -29.69 9.71 41.62
CA LYS A 536 -31.00 9.02 41.77
C LYS A 536 -30.93 8.00 42.92
N ALA A 537 -31.07 8.50 44.14
CA ALA A 537 -31.67 7.73 45.23
C ALA A 537 -33.13 8.19 45.32
N ALA A 538 -34.06 7.25 45.17
CA ALA A 538 -35.49 7.43 45.40
C ALA A 538 -35.85 6.93 46.82
N PRO A 539 -36.96 7.41 47.42
CA PRO A 539 -37.06 7.63 48.86
C PRO A 539 -37.59 6.45 49.67
N ASP A 540 -37.31 6.55 50.97
CA ASP A 540 -37.78 5.72 52.08
C ASP A 540 -39.29 5.43 52.07
N THR A 541 -39.64 4.15 52.16
CA THR A 541 -40.93 3.70 52.69
C THR A 541 -40.77 3.30 54.14
N THR A 542 -41.49 4.02 54.99
CA THR A 542 -41.63 3.86 56.43
C THR A 542 -42.29 2.51 56.76
N VAL A 543 -41.64 1.71 57.61
CA VAL A 543 -42.29 0.57 58.29
C VAL A 543 -42.70 1.06 59.66
N ALA A 544 -44.01 1.15 59.89
CA ALA A 544 -44.61 1.35 61.19
C ALA A 544 -44.70 0.00 61.93
N CYS A 545 -44.39 0.02 63.22
CA CYS A 545 -44.71 -1.03 64.18
C CYS A 545 -46.19 -1.45 64.07
N TRP A 546 -46.46 -2.76 64.08
CA TRP A 546 -47.22 -3.51 65.10
C TRP A 546 -46.98 -5.00 64.90
#